data_AF-A0A9N9QYX2-F1
#
_entry.id   AF-A0A9N9QYX2-F1
#
_cell.length_a   1.000
_cell.length_b   1.000
_cell.length_c   1.000
_cell.angle_alpha   90.00
_cell.angle_beta   90.00
_cell.angle_gamma   90.00
#
_symmetry.space_group_name_H-M   'P 1'
#
loop_
_entity.id
_entity.type
_entity.pdbx_description
1 polymer ?
#
loop_
_entity_poly.entity_id
_entity_poly.type
_entity_poly.pdbx_seq_one_letter_code
_entity_poly.pdbx_strand_id
1 'polypeptide(L)'
;MRRGGRGAGAWTKFRLLMWKNFLQQWRHPLQTATELLLPVATMCLVLLLRWQIEPEVRPVTVFSSFPAHTLNESTTIFPAMNLTELSIAYSPKSEVLDDVVRSAVANLLIINAHDIIRDILNNFEIPEITLPPEISIPPGITLPPEISLPPGITLPPEISLPPGITLPPGITFPPGITLPPGITLPPGITLPPEISIPDLENLNSTVYEIIKSLIRVDTYNSSADLQSIYTYEATTRSVIAAIEFDDSLFDTTELPANIKYSIRFPERPRHNQFAGVGSRTWRTDLLFPSFELPGPRSSNSNGGRDPGYVPEMFIALQHMISTTLISKLTGESSFIPFNVNLQRYPHPAFMHDLVVEALQLLFPTFIMLSFSYTAVNITRAITVEKELQIKETLKIMGMPTWIHWTAWFCKQFIFILFAAVLIVIILKVDISTFISFK
;
A
#
# COMPACT_ATOMS: atom_id res chain seq x y z
N MET A 1 41.18 51.65 -62.37
CA MET A 1 40.84 51.88 -60.95
C MET A 1 39.43 51.36 -60.67
N ARG A 2 39.29 50.16 -60.08
CA ARG A 2 38.04 49.72 -59.44
C ARG A 2 38.43 49.31 -58.02
N ARG A 3 38.17 50.18 -57.04
CA ARG A 3 38.28 49.85 -55.62
C ARG A 3 37.29 48.72 -55.36
N GLY A 4 37.78 47.49 -55.24
CA GLY A 4 37.01 46.37 -54.69
C GLY A 4 36.64 46.71 -53.26
N GLY A 5 35.39 47.14 -53.05
CA GLY A 5 34.87 47.41 -51.71
C GLY A 5 35.00 46.14 -50.87
N ARG A 6 35.72 46.21 -49.75
CA ARG A 6 35.75 45.14 -48.77
C ARG A 6 34.31 44.89 -48.32
N GLY A 7 33.73 43.75 -48.73
CA GLY A 7 32.41 43.35 -48.27
C GLY A 7 32.39 43.34 -46.73
N ALA A 8 31.27 43.76 -46.15
CA ALA A 8 31.10 43.78 -44.70
C ALA A 8 31.43 42.39 -44.11
N GLY A 9 32.22 42.38 -43.02
CA GLY A 9 32.60 41.13 -42.33
C GLY A 9 31.38 40.37 -41.83
N ALA A 10 31.54 39.06 -41.59
CA ALA A 10 30.47 38.18 -41.11
C ALA A 10 29.82 38.71 -39.82
N TRP A 11 30.62 39.26 -38.90
CA TRP A 11 30.13 39.87 -37.66
C TRP A 11 29.25 41.10 -37.90
N THR A 12 29.62 41.97 -38.84
CA THR A 12 28.82 43.15 -39.19
C THR A 12 27.47 42.72 -39.79
N LYS A 13 27.48 41.71 -40.68
CA LYS A 13 26.26 41.14 -41.25
C LYS A 13 25.36 40.51 -40.17
N PHE A 14 25.95 39.78 -39.24
CA PHE A 14 25.23 39.20 -38.10
C PHE A 14 24.60 40.28 -37.21
N ARG A 15 25.35 41.32 -36.82
CA ARG A 15 24.84 42.42 -36.00
C ARG A 15 23.68 43.16 -36.67
N LEU A 16 23.77 43.42 -37.98
CA LEU A 16 22.70 44.05 -38.75
C LEU A 16 21.45 43.17 -38.81
N LEU A 17 21.61 41.86 -38.99
CA LEU A 17 20.47 40.94 -39.02
C LEU A 17 19.84 40.75 -37.64
N MET A 18 20.64 40.73 -36.57
CA MET A 18 20.15 40.77 -35.19
C MET A 18 19.34 42.04 -34.92
N TRP A 19 19.85 43.20 -35.37
CA TRP A 19 19.12 44.47 -35.25
C TRP A 19 17.79 44.44 -36.02
N LYS A 20 17.78 43.95 -37.26
CA LYS A 20 16.56 43.73 -38.04
C LYS A 20 15.56 42.85 -37.27
N ASN A 21 16.00 41.70 -36.78
CA ASN A 21 15.14 40.73 -36.11
C ASN A 21 14.57 41.27 -34.78
N PHE A 22 15.37 42.03 -34.04
CA PHE A 22 14.93 42.68 -32.80
C PHE A 22 13.93 43.80 -33.09
N LEU A 23 14.23 44.66 -34.07
CA LEU A 23 13.34 45.75 -34.48
C LEU A 23 12.01 45.22 -35.02
N GLN A 24 12.03 44.10 -35.75
CA GLN A 24 10.81 43.45 -36.25
C GLN A 24 9.91 42.98 -35.10
N GLN A 25 10.49 42.39 -34.04
CA GLN A 25 9.71 41.98 -32.88
C GLN A 25 9.16 43.19 -32.10
N TRP A 26 9.97 44.24 -31.91
CA TRP A 26 9.55 45.46 -31.22
C TRP A 26 8.38 46.17 -31.90
N ARG A 27 8.23 46.02 -33.22
CA ARG A 27 7.10 46.56 -33.99
C ARG A 27 5.78 45.81 -33.77
N HIS A 28 5.81 44.64 -33.13
CA HIS A 28 4.63 43.86 -32.73
C HIS A 28 4.58 43.75 -31.20
N PRO A 29 4.27 44.86 -30.50
CA PRO A 29 4.36 44.92 -29.04
C PRO A 29 3.36 43.99 -28.36
N LEU A 30 2.15 43.85 -28.89
CA LEU A 30 1.13 42.95 -28.33
C LEU A 30 1.58 41.48 -28.39
N GLN A 31 2.09 41.04 -29.52
CA GLN A 31 2.61 39.67 -29.69
C GLN A 31 3.81 39.42 -28.76
N THR A 32 4.72 40.38 -28.67
CA THR A 32 5.90 40.25 -27.80
C THR A 32 5.50 40.22 -26.32
N ALA A 33 4.52 41.04 -25.93
CA ALA A 33 3.97 41.04 -24.59
C ALA A 33 3.27 39.71 -24.27
N THR A 34 2.46 39.15 -25.17
CA THR A 34 1.81 37.85 -24.94
C THR A 34 2.82 36.70 -24.88
N GLU A 35 3.82 36.68 -25.74
CA GLU A 35 4.90 35.66 -25.72
C GLU A 35 5.70 35.66 -24.41
N LEU A 36 5.87 36.85 -23.80
CA LEU A 36 6.61 37.01 -22.56
C LEU A 36 5.74 36.81 -21.31
N LEU A 37 4.54 37.39 -21.30
CA LEU A 37 3.65 37.39 -20.14
C LEU A 37 2.88 36.10 -20.01
N LEU A 38 2.55 35.39 -21.10
CA LEU A 38 1.77 34.16 -21.01
C LEU A 38 2.49 33.09 -20.18
N PRO A 39 3.79 32.79 -20.39
CA PRO A 39 4.47 31.82 -19.55
C PRO A 39 4.55 32.24 -18.08
N VAL A 40 4.81 33.52 -17.84
CA VAL A 40 4.87 34.10 -16.50
C VAL A 40 3.50 34.02 -15.81
N ALA A 41 2.41 34.33 -16.52
CA ALA A 41 1.06 34.29 -16.00
C ALA A 41 0.62 32.86 -15.66
N THR A 42 0.96 31.88 -16.49
CA THR A 42 0.67 30.47 -16.18
C THR A 42 1.42 30.00 -14.93
N MET A 43 2.68 30.40 -14.75
CA MET A 43 3.45 30.06 -13.55
C MET A 43 2.92 30.79 -12.31
N CYS A 44 2.50 32.05 -12.46
CA CYS A 44 1.83 32.80 -11.40
C CYS A 44 0.53 32.10 -10.95
N LEU A 45 -0.28 31.61 -11.89
CA LEU A 45 -1.50 30.86 -11.57
C LEU A 45 -1.19 29.57 -10.78
N VAL A 46 -0.16 28.82 -11.18
CA VAL A 46 0.29 27.62 -10.44
C VAL A 46 0.73 27.97 -9.02
N LEU A 47 1.43 29.08 -8.83
CA LEU A 47 1.82 29.55 -7.50
C LEU A 47 0.65 30.04 -6.66
N LEU A 48 -0.37 30.66 -7.27
CA LEU A 48 -1.60 31.03 -6.58
C LEU A 48 -2.35 29.79 -6.08
N LEU A 49 -2.38 28.71 -6.87
CA LEU A 49 -2.95 27.43 -6.43
C LEU A 49 -2.16 26.85 -5.25
N ARG A 50 -0.82 26.88 -5.32
CA ARG A 50 0.04 26.48 -4.19
C ARG A 50 -0.24 27.29 -2.93
N TRP A 51 -0.42 28.59 -3.08
CA TRP A 51 -0.62 29.50 -1.95
C TRP A 51 -1.91 29.22 -1.16
N GLN A 52 -2.92 28.58 -1.76
CA GLN A 52 -4.19 28.28 -1.08
C GLN A 52 -4.11 27.13 -0.07
N ILE A 53 -3.07 26.30 -0.12
CA ILE A 53 -2.94 25.11 0.73
C ILE A 53 -1.69 25.26 1.58
N GLU A 54 -1.89 25.32 2.89
CA GLU A 54 -0.78 25.41 3.85
C GLU A 54 -0.14 24.03 4.06
N PRO A 55 1.20 23.96 4.18
CA PRO A 55 1.89 22.71 4.44
C PRO A 55 1.67 22.26 5.90
N GLU A 56 1.42 20.98 6.11
CA GLU A 56 1.16 20.42 7.44
C GLU A 56 2.44 19.86 8.07
N VAL A 57 2.78 20.31 9.28
CA VAL A 57 3.91 19.74 10.05
C VAL A 57 3.41 18.47 10.75
N ARG A 58 3.90 17.30 10.33
CA ARG A 58 3.64 16.04 11.01
C ARG A 58 4.70 15.80 12.09
N PRO A 59 4.31 15.47 13.34
CA PRO A 59 5.27 15.18 14.41
C PRO A 59 6.03 13.87 14.14
N VAL A 60 6.99 13.56 15.01
CA VAL A 60 7.71 12.27 14.98
C VAL A 60 6.70 11.13 15.02
N THR A 61 6.83 10.19 14.09
CA THR A 61 5.99 8.98 14.08
C THR A 61 6.75 7.83 14.72
N VAL A 62 6.15 7.25 15.76
CA VAL A 62 6.70 6.13 16.51
C VAL A 62 5.79 4.93 16.28
N PHE A 63 6.38 3.78 15.96
CA PHE A 63 5.67 2.54 15.71
C PHE A 63 5.80 1.62 16.91
N SER A 64 4.71 0.92 17.26
CA SER A 64 4.74 -0.08 18.32
C SER A 64 5.36 -1.38 17.82
N SER A 65 5.99 -2.12 18.73
CA SER A 65 6.47 -3.47 18.44
C SER A 65 5.31 -4.45 18.45
N PHE A 66 5.34 -5.44 17.57
CA PHE A 66 4.37 -6.54 17.52
C PHE A 66 5.08 -7.87 17.25
N PRO A 67 4.54 -9.01 17.71
CA PRO A 67 5.17 -10.30 17.48
C PRO A 67 5.06 -10.72 16.01
N ALA A 68 6.09 -11.36 15.46
CA ALA A 68 6.15 -11.74 14.05
C ALA A 68 5.08 -12.76 13.63
N HIS A 69 4.53 -13.54 14.56
CA HIS A 69 3.45 -14.49 14.32
C HIS A 69 2.04 -13.87 14.36
N THR A 70 1.91 -12.56 14.61
CA THR A 70 0.58 -11.94 14.73
C THR A 70 -0.17 -11.93 13.39
N LEU A 71 -1.47 -12.18 13.45
CA LEU A 71 -2.38 -12.03 12.31
C LEU A 71 -3.27 -10.78 12.41
N ASN A 72 -3.07 -9.91 13.40
CA ASN A 72 -3.93 -8.74 13.65
C ASN A 72 -3.96 -7.73 12.51
N GLU A 73 -2.85 -7.56 11.78
CA GLU A 73 -2.80 -6.69 10.60
C GLU A 73 -3.34 -7.40 9.32
N SER A 74 -3.54 -8.72 9.37
CA SER A 74 -4.07 -9.54 8.26
C SER A 74 -5.60 -9.68 8.30
N THR A 75 -6.26 -9.09 9.28
CA THR A 75 -7.72 -9.15 9.45
C THR A 75 -8.48 -8.58 8.25
N THR A 76 -7.89 -7.60 7.57
CA THR A 76 -8.42 -6.99 6.36
C THR A 76 -8.56 -7.94 5.17
N ILE A 77 -7.82 -9.05 5.13
CA ILE A 77 -7.85 -10.00 4.02
C ILE A 77 -8.74 -11.21 4.27
N PHE A 78 -9.09 -11.54 5.52
CA PHE A 78 -9.93 -12.71 5.84
C PHE A 78 -11.30 -12.68 5.13
N PRO A 79 -12.03 -11.55 5.05
CA PRO A 79 -13.33 -11.51 4.36
C PRO A 79 -13.24 -11.77 2.85
N ALA A 80 -12.08 -11.50 2.23
CA ALA A 80 -11.86 -11.75 0.81
C ALA A 80 -11.49 -13.22 0.51
N MET A 81 -11.25 -14.02 1.54
CA MET A 81 -10.83 -15.42 1.42
C MET A 81 -11.98 -16.37 1.71
N ASN A 82 -12.13 -17.39 0.88
CA ASN A 82 -13.03 -18.51 1.17
C ASN A 82 -12.33 -19.50 2.11
N LEU A 83 -12.47 -19.29 3.42
CA LEU A 83 -11.74 -20.03 4.47
C LEU A 83 -11.84 -21.57 4.35
N THR A 84 -12.91 -22.09 3.74
CA THR A 84 -13.12 -23.54 3.56
C THR A 84 -12.32 -24.14 2.41
N GLU A 85 -11.97 -23.33 1.40
CA GLU A 85 -11.22 -23.76 0.23
C GLU A 85 -9.73 -23.47 0.34
N LEU A 86 -9.32 -22.69 1.36
CA LEU A 86 -7.93 -22.30 1.56
C LEU A 86 -7.02 -23.51 1.74
N SER A 87 -6.00 -23.59 0.90
CA SER A 87 -4.92 -24.55 1.01
C SER A 87 -3.55 -23.88 1.03
N ILE A 88 -2.56 -24.60 1.54
CA ILE A 88 -1.15 -24.23 1.40
C ILE A 88 -0.51 -25.25 0.48
N ALA A 89 0.32 -24.79 -0.45
CA ALA A 89 1.01 -25.69 -1.36
C ALA A 89 2.47 -25.85 -0.93
N TYR A 90 3.08 -27.01 -1.17
CA TYR A 90 4.53 -27.15 -1.09
C TYR A 90 5.12 -28.14 -2.08
N SER A 91 6.43 -28.03 -2.29
CA SER A 91 7.24 -28.92 -3.13
C SER A 91 8.69 -28.98 -2.64
N PRO A 92 9.41 -30.10 -2.82
CA PRO A 92 8.96 -31.38 -3.35
C PRO A 92 8.14 -32.19 -2.34
N LYS A 93 7.45 -33.23 -2.81
CA LYS A 93 6.67 -34.14 -1.96
C LYS A 93 7.63 -34.94 -1.05
N SER A 94 7.41 -34.85 0.27
CA SER A 94 8.15 -35.61 1.29
C SER A 94 7.30 -35.63 2.57
N GLU A 95 7.29 -36.75 3.29
CA GLU A 95 6.56 -36.90 4.55
C GLU A 95 7.05 -35.92 5.63
N VAL A 96 8.35 -35.65 5.67
CA VAL A 96 8.93 -34.74 6.67
C VAL A 96 8.58 -33.29 6.36
N LEU A 97 8.59 -32.91 5.09
CA LEU A 97 8.17 -31.57 4.66
C LEU A 97 6.67 -31.36 4.89
N ASP A 98 5.85 -32.40 4.70
CA ASP A 98 4.42 -32.36 5.03
C ASP A 98 4.19 -32.01 6.50
N ASP A 99 4.91 -32.71 7.38
CA ASP A 99 4.86 -32.50 8.81
C ASP A 99 5.29 -31.08 9.20
N VAL A 100 6.40 -30.58 8.63
CA VAL A 100 6.90 -29.22 8.86
C VAL A 100 5.87 -28.16 8.47
N VAL A 101 5.29 -28.28 7.27
CA VAL A 101 4.34 -27.30 6.74
C VAL A 101 3.04 -27.32 7.55
N ARG A 102 2.49 -28.51 7.82
CA ARG A 102 1.27 -28.66 8.63
C ARG A 102 1.46 -28.16 10.05
N SER A 103 2.57 -28.51 10.70
CA SER A 103 2.88 -28.02 12.05
C SER A 103 3.08 -26.51 12.09
N ALA A 104 3.74 -25.92 11.08
CA ALA A 104 3.93 -24.46 11.04
C ALA A 104 2.59 -23.71 10.98
N VAL A 105 1.69 -24.20 10.15
CA VAL A 105 0.37 -23.59 9.95
C VAL A 105 -0.55 -23.84 11.14
N ALA A 106 -0.52 -25.06 11.69
CA ALA A 106 -1.27 -25.38 12.91
C ALA A 106 -0.84 -24.47 14.07
N ASN A 107 0.47 -24.31 14.28
CA ASN A 107 1.00 -23.42 15.31
C ASN A 107 0.52 -21.98 15.08
N LEU A 108 0.59 -21.48 13.84
CA LEU A 108 0.13 -20.13 13.50
C LEU A 108 -1.34 -19.91 13.86
N LEU A 109 -2.21 -20.88 13.52
CA LEU A 109 -3.64 -20.81 13.77
C LEU A 109 -3.97 -20.93 15.26
N ILE A 110 -3.29 -21.82 15.99
CA ILE A 110 -3.52 -22.03 17.43
C ILE A 110 -3.15 -20.77 18.22
N ILE A 111 -2.00 -20.16 17.92
CA ILE A 111 -1.53 -18.95 18.62
C ILE A 111 -2.50 -17.78 18.40
N ASN A 112 -3.03 -17.64 17.18
CA ASN A 112 -3.94 -16.56 16.82
C ASN A 112 -5.42 -16.98 16.92
N ALA A 113 -5.74 -18.12 17.52
CA ALA A 113 -7.10 -18.67 17.52
C ALA A 113 -8.11 -17.70 18.14
N HIS A 114 -7.73 -17.05 19.24
CA HIS A 114 -8.57 -16.05 19.90
C HIS A 114 -8.91 -14.88 18.98
N ASP A 115 -7.91 -14.31 18.32
CA ASP A 115 -8.06 -13.15 17.43
C ASP A 115 -8.88 -13.52 16.18
N ILE A 116 -8.64 -14.70 15.61
CA ILE A 116 -9.40 -15.23 14.46
C ILE A 116 -10.87 -15.44 14.84
N ILE A 117 -11.14 -16.11 15.97
CA ILE A 117 -12.52 -16.40 16.42
C ILE A 117 -13.26 -15.09 16.68
N ARG A 118 -12.63 -14.13 17.37
CA ARG A 118 -13.21 -12.82 17.64
C ARG A 118 -13.61 -12.10 16.35
N ASP A 119 -12.76 -12.12 15.34
CA ASP A 119 -13.03 -11.42 14.09
C ASP A 119 -14.08 -12.14 13.22
N ILE A 120 -14.13 -13.47 13.25
CA ILE A 120 -15.21 -14.24 12.62
C ILE A 120 -16.55 -13.91 13.28
N LEU A 121 -16.60 -13.86 14.62
CA LEU A 121 -17.81 -13.54 15.38
C LEU A 121 -18.30 -12.11 15.11
N ASN A 122 -17.39 -11.14 15.00
CA ASN A 122 -17.75 -9.74 14.74
C ASN A 122 -18.22 -9.47 13.30
N ASN A 123 -17.85 -10.31 12.33
CA ASN A 123 -18.22 -10.15 10.92
C ASN A 123 -19.51 -10.89 10.52
N PHE A 124 -20.08 -11.69 11.42
CA PHE A 124 -21.41 -12.30 11.26
C PHE A 124 -22.44 -11.49 12.07
N GLU A 125 -23.18 -10.58 11.42
CA GLU A 125 -24.44 -10.07 11.98
C GLU A 125 -25.42 -11.25 12.11
N ILE A 126 -25.72 -11.68 13.34
CA ILE A 126 -26.75 -12.68 13.61
C ILE A 126 -28.10 -11.94 13.70
N PRO A 127 -29.14 -12.29 12.91
CA PRO A 127 -30.45 -11.66 13.07
C PRO A 127 -31.09 -12.04 14.41
N GLU A 128 -31.70 -11.07 15.12
CA GLU A 128 -32.45 -11.28 16.37
C GLU A 128 -33.55 -12.35 16.19
N ILE A 129 -33.53 -13.41 17.00
CA ILE A 129 -34.55 -14.47 17.04
C ILE A 129 -35.32 -14.38 18.36
N THR A 130 -36.62 -14.08 18.31
CA THR A 130 -37.52 -14.16 19.48
C THR A 130 -38.17 -15.55 19.56
N LEU A 131 -38.05 -16.22 20.71
CA LEU A 131 -38.66 -17.53 20.96
C LEU A 131 -40.13 -17.39 21.46
N PRO A 132 -41.07 -18.24 21.00
CA PRO A 132 -42.44 -18.25 21.51
C PRO A 132 -42.54 -18.81 22.95
N PRO A 133 -43.58 -18.46 23.71
CA PRO A 133 -43.76 -18.95 25.08
C PRO A 133 -44.08 -20.45 25.10
N GLU A 134 -43.52 -21.18 26.08
CA GLU A 134 -43.71 -22.62 26.36
C GLU A 134 -42.84 -23.65 25.60
N ILE A 135 -41.53 -23.38 25.44
CA ILE A 135 -40.57 -24.39 24.97
C ILE A 135 -39.70 -24.89 26.13
N SER A 136 -39.66 -26.21 26.36
CA SER A 136 -38.64 -26.84 27.22
C SER A 136 -37.34 -27.03 26.43
N ILE A 137 -36.27 -26.38 26.86
CA ILE A 137 -34.95 -26.50 26.23
C ILE A 137 -34.29 -27.81 26.72
N PRO A 138 -33.83 -28.72 25.84
CA PRO A 138 -33.10 -29.91 26.28
C PRO A 138 -31.71 -29.53 26.84
N PRO A 139 -31.13 -30.37 27.73
CA PRO A 139 -29.83 -30.09 28.35
C PRO A 139 -28.69 -30.02 27.32
N GLY A 140 -27.71 -29.13 27.56
CA GLY A 140 -26.49 -28.99 26.75
C GLY A 140 -26.53 -27.99 25.59
N ILE A 141 -27.52 -27.10 25.52
CA ILE A 141 -27.63 -26.09 24.46
C ILE A 141 -27.00 -24.75 24.89
N THR A 142 -26.14 -24.20 24.04
CA THR A 142 -25.65 -22.81 24.08
C THR A 142 -26.67 -21.86 23.45
N LEU A 143 -27.12 -20.85 24.20
CA LEU A 143 -28.00 -19.81 23.66
C LEU A 143 -27.20 -18.76 22.87
N PRO A 144 -27.70 -18.31 21.70
CA PRO A 144 -27.18 -17.15 20.99
C PRO A 144 -27.17 -15.88 21.87
N PRO A 145 -26.25 -14.92 21.62
CA PRO A 145 -26.31 -13.59 22.23
C PRO A 145 -27.61 -12.85 21.87
N GLU A 146 -28.06 -11.95 22.77
CA GLU A 146 -29.21 -11.03 22.61
C GLU A 146 -30.64 -11.63 22.64
N ILE A 147 -30.83 -12.85 23.13
CA ILE A 147 -32.17 -13.43 23.33
C ILE A 147 -32.85 -12.84 24.58
N SER A 148 -34.10 -12.37 24.43
CA SER A 148 -34.98 -12.04 25.55
C SER A 148 -35.80 -13.26 26.00
N LEU A 149 -35.74 -13.59 27.29
CA LEU A 149 -36.48 -14.70 27.89
C LEU A 149 -37.80 -14.21 28.51
N PRO A 150 -38.94 -14.91 28.28
CA PRO A 150 -40.19 -14.61 28.98
C PRO A 150 -40.14 -15.06 30.47
N PRO A 151 -40.95 -14.44 31.34
CA PRO A 151 -41.01 -14.81 32.76
C PRO A 151 -41.53 -16.24 32.98
N GLY A 152 -40.97 -16.95 33.97
CA GLY A 152 -41.46 -18.27 34.42
C GLY A 152 -40.74 -19.51 33.85
N ILE A 153 -39.62 -19.34 33.16
CA ILE A 153 -38.83 -20.46 32.62
C ILE A 153 -37.98 -21.13 33.72
N THR A 154 -37.95 -22.46 33.70
CA THR A 154 -37.00 -23.30 34.46
C THR A 154 -35.87 -23.75 33.54
N LEU A 155 -34.61 -23.45 33.91
CA LEU A 155 -33.44 -23.82 33.11
C LEU A 155 -32.92 -25.21 33.55
N PRO A 156 -32.59 -26.12 32.62
CA PRO A 156 -31.90 -27.37 32.94
C PRO A 156 -30.44 -27.12 33.38
N PRO A 157 -29.79 -28.08 34.06
CA PRO A 157 -28.37 -28.00 34.41
C PRO A 157 -27.47 -27.90 33.16
N GLU A 158 -26.29 -27.28 33.33
CA GLU A 158 -25.22 -27.16 32.31
C GLU A 158 -25.47 -26.21 31.12
N ILE A 159 -26.42 -25.26 31.24
CA ILE A 159 -26.56 -24.18 30.24
C ILE A 159 -25.50 -23.08 30.48
N SER A 160 -24.80 -22.68 29.40
CA SER A 160 -23.94 -21.49 29.38
C SER A 160 -24.67 -20.29 28.77
N LEU A 161 -24.68 -19.15 29.47
CA LEU A 161 -25.29 -17.90 29.01
C LEU A 161 -24.25 -16.97 28.37
N PRO A 162 -24.55 -16.29 27.25
CA PRO A 162 -23.71 -15.23 26.69
C PRO A 162 -23.84 -13.89 27.46
N PRO A 163 -22.86 -12.97 27.33
CA PRO A 163 -22.91 -11.64 27.93
C PRO A 163 -24.05 -10.78 27.35
N GLY A 164 -24.65 -9.90 28.18
CA GLY A 164 -25.66 -8.91 27.75
C GLY A 164 -27.13 -9.31 27.92
N ILE A 165 -27.44 -10.49 28.46
CA ILE A 165 -28.83 -10.93 28.70
C ILE A 165 -29.46 -10.19 29.90
N THR A 166 -30.66 -9.66 29.72
CA THR A 166 -31.54 -9.17 30.80
C THR A 166 -32.49 -10.27 31.27
N LEU A 167 -32.41 -10.63 32.55
CA LEU A 167 -33.23 -11.70 33.14
C LEU A 167 -34.53 -11.14 33.77
N PRO A 168 -35.71 -11.70 33.47
CA PRO A 168 -36.95 -11.35 34.16
C PRO A 168 -36.97 -11.88 35.62
N PRO A 169 -37.81 -11.32 36.51
CA PRO A 169 -37.99 -11.84 37.87
C PRO A 169 -38.54 -13.27 37.87
N GLY A 170 -38.05 -14.13 38.78
CA GLY A 170 -38.63 -15.46 39.04
C GLY A 170 -37.92 -16.66 38.39
N ILE A 171 -36.73 -16.47 37.80
CA ILE A 171 -35.90 -17.58 37.28
C ILE A 171 -35.21 -18.32 38.44
N THR A 172 -35.21 -19.65 38.38
CA THR A 172 -34.49 -20.52 39.33
C THR A 172 -33.31 -21.20 38.63
N PHE A 173 -32.14 -21.16 39.27
CA PHE A 173 -30.90 -21.71 38.72
C PHE A 173 -30.53 -23.05 39.38
N PRO A 174 -30.23 -24.11 38.60
CA PRO A 174 -29.57 -25.30 39.11
C PRO A 174 -28.07 -25.07 39.40
N PRO A 175 -27.42 -25.91 40.21
CA PRO A 175 -25.97 -25.84 40.43
C PRO A 175 -25.18 -26.10 39.14
N GLY A 176 -24.08 -25.36 38.92
CA GLY A 176 -23.15 -25.56 37.78
C GLY A 176 -23.25 -24.55 36.62
N ILE A 177 -23.93 -23.42 36.79
CA ILE A 177 -24.05 -22.36 35.75
C ILE A 177 -22.86 -21.39 35.84
N THR A 178 -22.27 -21.07 34.67
CA THR A 178 -21.23 -20.05 34.54
C THR A 178 -21.84 -18.74 34.00
N LEU A 179 -21.64 -17.63 34.74
CA LEU A 179 -22.15 -16.31 34.36
C LEU A 179 -21.02 -15.44 33.77
N PRO A 180 -21.18 -14.90 32.55
CA PRO A 180 -20.24 -13.92 32.00
C PRO A 180 -20.40 -12.52 32.63
N PRO A 181 -19.38 -11.65 32.54
CA PRO A 181 -19.45 -10.28 33.06
C PRO A 181 -20.50 -9.44 32.30
N GLY A 182 -21.34 -8.69 33.03
CA GLY A 182 -22.31 -7.73 32.47
C GLY A 182 -23.80 -8.03 32.69
N ILE A 183 -24.15 -9.09 33.41
CA ILE A 183 -25.54 -9.43 33.72
C ILE A 183 -26.07 -8.56 34.88
N THR A 184 -27.23 -7.92 34.69
CA THR A 184 -27.94 -7.19 35.74
C THR A 184 -28.94 -8.10 36.45
N LEU A 185 -28.73 -8.33 37.76
CA LEU A 185 -29.60 -9.19 38.57
C LEU A 185 -30.69 -8.36 39.27
N PRO A 186 -31.99 -8.70 39.16
CA PRO A 186 -33.02 -8.14 40.01
C PRO A 186 -32.86 -8.60 41.48
N PRO A 187 -33.39 -7.87 42.47
CA PRO A 187 -33.22 -8.21 43.88
C PRO A 187 -33.91 -9.55 44.23
N GLY A 188 -33.15 -10.53 44.73
CA GLY A 188 -33.67 -11.82 45.19
C GLY A 188 -32.87 -13.08 44.81
N ILE A 189 -31.73 -12.97 44.12
CA ILE A 189 -30.94 -14.11 43.63
C ILE A 189 -29.78 -14.44 44.60
N THR A 190 -29.64 -15.72 44.99
CA THR A 190 -28.52 -16.24 45.80
C THR A 190 -27.62 -17.13 44.93
N LEU A 191 -26.30 -16.89 44.96
CA LEU A 191 -25.29 -17.64 44.19
C LEU A 191 -24.51 -18.61 45.10
N PRO A 192 -24.23 -19.86 44.68
CA PRO A 192 -23.27 -20.74 45.35
C PRO A 192 -21.81 -20.52 44.85
N PRO A 193 -20.76 -20.93 45.59
CA PRO A 193 -19.38 -20.54 45.31
C PRO A 193 -18.58 -21.66 44.61
N GLU A 194 -18.22 -21.50 43.33
CA GLU A 194 -16.97 -21.99 42.70
C GLU A 194 -17.03 -21.89 41.15
N ILE A 195 -16.20 -21.04 40.53
CA ILE A 195 -15.87 -21.11 39.08
C ILE A 195 -14.41 -20.68 38.88
N SER A 196 -13.62 -21.55 38.24
CA SER A 196 -12.27 -21.29 37.69
C SER A 196 -12.21 -21.68 36.20
N ILE A 197 -11.40 -20.99 35.40
CA ILE A 197 -11.21 -21.18 33.94
C ILE A 197 -9.91 -21.97 33.71
N PRO A 198 -9.83 -22.94 32.77
CA PRO A 198 -8.63 -23.76 32.57
C PRO A 198 -7.52 -23.02 31.79
N ASP A 199 -6.28 -23.25 32.19
CA ASP A 199 -5.05 -22.77 31.55
C ASP A 199 -4.86 -23.34 30.13
N LEU A 200 -4.51 -22.47 29.17
CA LEU A 200 -4.23 -22.80 27.75
C LEU A 200 -2.89 -23.53 27.53
N GLU A 201 -2.21 -23.94 28.61
CA GLU A 201 -0.95 -24.69 28.56
C GLU A 201 -1.14 -26.18 28.26
N ASN A 202 -2.36 -26.70 28.38
CA ASN A 202 -2.70 -28.11 28.15
C ASN A 202 -3.68 -28.26 26.98
N LEU A 203 -3.31 -27.80 25.78
CA LEU A 203 -3.97 -28.32 24.58
C LEU A 203 -3.60 -29.81 24.51
N ASN A 204 -4.54 -30.69 24.86
CA ASN A 204 -4.33 -32.14 24.75
C ASN A 204 -3.77 -32.43 23.35
N SER A 205 -2.69 -33.21 23.25
CA SER A 205 -2.02 -33.56 21.99
C SER A 205 -2.99 -34.02 20.89
N THR A 206 -4.14 -34.56 21.28
CA THR A 206 -5.26 -34.91 20.41
C THR A 206 -5.86 -33.73 19.65
N VAL A 207 -6.06 -32.57 20.28
CA VAL A 207 -6.61 -31.37 19.64
C VAL A 207 -5.62 -30.79 18.63
N TYR A 208 -4.32 -30.82 18.97
CA TYR A 208 -3.26 -30.38 18.07
C TYR A 208 -3.25 -31.22 16.78
N GLU A 209 -3.27 -32.55 16.91
CA GLU A 209 -3.29 -33.46 15.77
C GLU A 209 -4.57 -33.35 14.94
N ILE A 210 -5.72 -33.07 15.58
CA ILE A 210 -6.97 -32.78 14.86
C ILE A 210 -6.80 -31.53 13.99
N ILE A 211 -6.33 -30.41 14.56
CA ILE A 211 -6.12 -29.16 13.82
C ILE A 211 -5.14 -29.38 12.67
N LYS A 212 -4.04 -30.08 12.93
CA LYS A 212 -3.02 -30.43 11.93
C LYS A 212 -3.59 -31.27 10.77
N SER A 213 -4.52 -32.18 11.06
CA SER A 213 -5.19 -33.00 10.06
C SER A 213 -6.22 -32.22 9.23
N LEU A 214 -6.84 -31.19 9.80
CA LEU A 214 -7.85 -30.34 9.13
C LEU A 214 -7.24 -29.35 8.14
N ILE A 215 -5.93 -29.08 8.24
CA ILE A 215 -5.24 -28.17 7.30
C ILE A 215 -5.15 -28.83 5.93
N ARG A 216 -5.69 -28.16 4.91
CA ARG A 216 -5.59 -28.61 3.53
C ARG A 216 -4.22 -28.22 2.97
N VAL A 217 -3.44 -29.22 2.55
CA VAL A 217 -2.11 -29.01 1.97
C VAL A 217 -2.03 -29.71 0.62
N ASP A 218 -1.70 -28.94 -0.42
CA ASP A 218 -1.54 -29.45 -1.79
C ASP A 218 -0.04 -29.72 -2.05
N THR A 219 0.30 -30.92 -2.49
CA THR A 219 1.71 -31.36 -2.63
C THR A 219 2.09 -31.52 -4.09
N TYR A 220 3.33 -31.13 -4.43
CA TYR A 220 3.84 -31.17 -5.80
C TYR A 220 5.21 -31.84 -5.83
N ASN A 221 5.50 -32.60 -6.89
CA ASN A 221 6.71 -33.39 -6.98
C ASN A 221 7.97 -32.54 -7.25
N SER A 222 7.85 -31.44 -8.00
CA SER A 222 8.95 -30.53 -8.31
C SER A 222 8.51 -29.06 -8.28
N SER A 223 9.48 -28.17 -8.06
CA SER A 223 9.37 -26.73 -8.21
C SER A 223 8.70 -26.27 -9.52
N ALA A 224 8.87 -27.01 -10.61
CA ALA A 224 8.22 -26.72 -11.89
C ALA A 224 6.71 -27.00 -11.86
N ASP A 225 6.30 -28.11 -11.22
CA ASP A 225 4.89 -28.49 -11.10
C ASP A 225 4.15 -27.50 -10.18
N LEU A 226 4.81 -27.04 -9.11
CA LEU A 226 4.26 -26.04 -8.19
C LEU A 226 3.96 -24.71 -8.89
N GLN A 227 4.68 -24.36 -9.96
CA GLN A 227 4.41 -23.13 -10.74
C GLN A 227 3.06 -23.17 -11.46
N SER A 228 2.54 -24.36 -11.76
CA SER A 228 1.25 -24.52 -12.43
C SER A 228 0.09 -23.87 -11.66
N ILE A 229 0.20 -23.74 -10.33
CA ILE A 229 -0.78 -23.08 -9.44
C ILE A 229 -1.11 -21.67 -9.92
N TYR A 230 -0.10 -20.94 -10.39
CA TYR A 230 -0.20 -19.52 -10.78
C TYR A 230 -0.68 -19.32 -12.22
N THR A 231 -0.95 -20.40 -12.95
CA THR A 231 -1.47 -20.33 -14.33
C THR A 231 -2.96 -20.01 -14.35
N TYR A 232 -3.73 -20.56 -13.40
CA TYR A 232 -5.16 -20.36 -13.30
C TYR A 232 -5.52 -19.51 -12.08
N GLU A 233 -6.39 -18.52 -12.29
CA GLU A 233 -6.79 -17.60 -11.23
C GLU A 233 -7.57 -18.30 -10.10
N ALA A 234 -8.42 -19.26 -10.44
CA ALA A 234 -9.22 -20.01 -9.46
C ALA A 234 -8.33 -20.76 -8.45
N THR A 235 -7.29 -21.45 -8.93
CA THR A 235 -6.34 -22.18 -8.07
C THR A 235 -5.44 -21.22 -7.29
N THR A 236 -5.06 -20.08 -7.90
CA THR A 236 -4.27 -19.06 -7.22
C THR A 236 -5.03 -18.45 -6.03
N ARG A 237 -6.35 -18.28 -6.13
CA ARG A 237 -7.19 -17.73 -5.06
C ARG A 237 -7.45 -18.71 -3.91
N SER A 238 -7.46 -20.02 -4.19
CA SER A 238 -7.59 -21.04 -3.14
C SER A 238 -6.29 -21.25 -2.37
N VAL A 239 -5.12 -21.00 -2.96
CA VAL A 239 -3.82 -21.20 -2.29
C VAL A 239 -3.39 -19.93 -1.55
N ILE A 240 -3.14 -20.03 -0.24
CA ILE A 240 -2.67 -18.88 0.57
C ILE A 240 -1.25 -18.50 0.16
N ALA A 241 -0.36 -19.48 0.13
CA ALA A 241 1.05 -19.37 -0.21
C ALA A 241 1.55 -20.75 -0.62
N ALA A 242 2.59 -20.78 -1.45
CA ALA A 242 3.27 -22.00 -1.84
C ALA A 242 4.71 -21.99 -1.31
N ILE A 243 5.16 -23.08 -0.72
CA ILE A 243 6.48 -23.22 -0.11
C ILE A 243 7.33 -24.11 -1.00
N GLU A 244 8.38 -23.56 -1.57
CA GLU A 244 9.30 -24.27 -2.43
C GLU A 244 10.59 -24.56 -1.65
N PHE A 245 10.85 -25.83 -1.43
CA PHE A 245 12.13 -26.33 -0.94
C PHE A 245 13.00 -26.77 -2.13
N ASP A 246 14.23 -27.16 -1.85
CA ASP A 246 15.13 -27.72 -2.87
C ASP A 246 14.56 -29.06 -3.40
N ASP A 247 14.49 -29.23 -4.72
CA ASP A 247 13.98 -30.43 -5.38
C ASP A 247 14.76 -31.70 -5.00
N SER A 248 15.97 -31.56 -4.45
CA SER A 248 16.75 -32.68 -3.88
C SER A 248 16.10 -33.32 -2.64
N LEU A 249 15.11 -32.68 -2.02
CA LEU A 249 14.37 -33.18 -0.85
C LEU A 249 13.16 -34.06 -1.21
N PHE A 250 13.08 -34.53 -2.45
CA PHE A 250 12.01 -35.42 -2.89
C PHE A 250 12.07 -36.76 -2.14
N ASP A 251 10.96 -37.16 -1.51
CA ASP A 251 10.79 -38.39 -0.71
C ASP A 251 11.87 -38.58 0.39
N THR A 252 12.47 -37.50 0.90
CA THR A 252 13.46 -37.61 1.98
C THR A 252 12.80 -37.84 3.35
N THR A 253 13.42 -38.69 4.17
CA THR A 253 12.99 -39.01 5.54
C THR A 253 13.71 -38.22 6.63
N GLU A 254 14.79 -37.51 6.28
CA GLU A 254 15.57 -36.69 7.21
C GLU A 254 15.81 -35.31 6.61
N LEU A 255 15.82 -34.29 7.47
CA LEU A 255 16.11 -32.91 7.07
C LEU A 255 17.62 -32.65 7.09
N PRO A 256 18.20 -32.04 6.03
CA PRO A 256 19.60 -31.65 6.06
C PRO A 256 19.82 -30.47 7.01
N ALA A 257 21.05 -30.32 7.50
CA ALA A 257 21.41 -29.20 8.40
C ALA A 257 21.32 -27.81 7.73
N ASN A 258 21.44 -27.75 6.40
CA ASN A 258 21.31 -26.52 5.63
C ASN A 258 20.12 -26.63 4.68
N ILE A 259 19.07 -25.87 4.95
CA ILE A 259 17.83 -25.89 4.19
C ILE A 259 17.62 -24.51 3.58
N LYS A 260 17.40 -24.50 2.26
CA LYS A 260 16.94 -23.32 1.55
C LYS A 260 15.48 -23.53 1.17
N TYR A 261 14.64 -22.54 1.48
CA TYR A 261 13.25 -22.53 1.08
C TYR A 261 12.86 -21.15 0.55
N SER A 262 11.85 -21.10 -0.31
CA SER A 262 11.27 -19.89 -0.87
C SER A 262 9.77 -19.91 -0.62
N ILE A 263 9.21 -18.79 -0.17
CA ILE A 263 7.75 -18.65 -0.04
C ILE A 263 7.25 -17.85 -1.24
N ARG A 264 6.37 -18.48 -2.03
CA ARG A 264 5.78 -17.91 -3.23
C ARG A 264 4.35 -17.50 -2.93
N PHE A 265 4.07 -16.23 -3.16
CA PHE A 265 2.73 -15.65 -3.08
C PHE A 265 2.19 -15.35 -4.48
N PRO A 266 0.87 -15.23 -4.64
CA PRO A 266 0.26 -14.67 -5.84
C PRO A 266 0.86 -13.31 -6.21
N GLU A 267 0.99 -13.01 -7.50
CA GLU A 267 1.53 -11.73 -8.00
C GLU A 267 0.77 -10.51 -7.45
N ARG A 268 -0.55 -10.65 -7.28
CA ARG A 268 -1.43 -9.61 -6.75
C ARG A 268 -1.73 -9.89 -5.27
N PRO A 269 -1.36 -8.99 -4.34
CA PRO A 269 -1.80 -9.06 -2.95
C PRO A 269 -3.34 -9.01 -2.85
N ARG A 270 -3.90 -9.78 -1.92
CA ARG A 270 -5.33 -9.78 -1.58
C ARG A 270 -5.76 -8.47 -0.94
N HIS A 271 -4.90 -7.82 -0.15
CA HIS A 271 -5.17 -6.56 0.53
C HIS A 271 -5.60 -5.44 -0.44
N ASN A 272 -5.15 -5.46 -1.69
CA ASN A 272 -5.46 -4.41 -2.66
C ASN A 272 -6.84 -4.58 -3.35
N GLN A 273 -7.50 -5.75 -3.25
CA GLN A 273 -8.73 -6.01 -4.00
C GLN A 273 -9.97 -5.29 -3.46
N PHE A 274 -10.06 -5.04 -2.15
CA PHE A 274 -11.31 -4.56 -1.54
C PHE A 274 -11.40 -3.03 -1.40
N ALA A 275 -10.28 -2.36 -1.09
CA ALA A 275 -10.28 -0.93 -0.80
C ALA A 275 -9.54 -0.08 -1.84
N GLY A 276 -8.90 -0.70 -2.84
CA GLY A 276 -8.01 0.01 -3.76
C GLY A 276 -6.81 0.67 -3.05
N VAL A 277 -6.44 0.15 -1.87
CA VAL A 277 -5.36 0.69 -1.05
C VAL A 277 -4.21 -0.32 -0.99
N GLY A 278 -3.13 -0.07 -1.72
CA GLY A 278 -1.92 -0.90 -1.77
C GLY A 278 -1.31 -0.98 -3.17
N SER A 279 -0.09 -1.52 -3.33
CA SER A 279 0.46 -1.78 -4.67
C SER A 279 -0.34 -2.87 -5.37
N ARG A 280 -0.47 -2.71 -6.69
CA ARG A 280 -1.13 -3.66 -7.58
C ARG A 280 -0.42 -5.01 -7.61
N THR A 281 0.88 -5.03 -7.32
CA THR A 281 1.72 -6.23 -7.36
C THR A 281 2.85 -6.19 -6.33
N TRP A 282 3.40 -7.35 -5.99
CA TRP A 282 4.67 -7.43 -5.27
C TRP A 282 5.80 -6.91 -6.18
N ARG A 283 6.48 -5.83 -5.79
CA ARG A 283 7.62 -5.25 -6.52
C ARG A 283 8.94 -5.78 -5.95
N THR A 284 9.25 -7.04 -6.22
CA THR A 284 10.53 -7.66 -5.80
C THR A 284 11.71 -7.24 -6.68
N ASP A 285 11.45 -6.57 -7.80
CA ASP A 285 12.44 -5.94 -8.68
C ASP A 285 13.08 -4.68 -8.07
N LEU A 286 12.39 -4.04 -7.12
CA LEU A 286 12.80 -2.75 -6.55
C LEU A 286 13.08 -2.90 -5.05
N LEU A 287 14.28 -2.50 -4.64
CA LEU A 287 14.62 -2.36 -3.21
C LEU A 287 14.04 -1.08 -2.60
N PHE A 288 13.90 -0.03 -3.42
CA PHE A 288 13.43 1.29 -3.03
C PHE A 288 12.33 1.78 -3.98
N PRO A 289 11.38 2.61 -3.51
CA PRO A 289 10.37 3.18 -4.38
C PRO A 289 11.04 4.09 -5.42
N SER A 290 10.42 4.22 -6.61
CA SER A 290 10.95 5.07 -7.68
C SER A 290 11.00 6.56 -7.30
N PHE A 291 10.09 6.98 -6.40
CA PHE A 291 10.05 8.33 -5.84
C PHE A 291 9.93 8.23 -4.32
N GLU A 292 10.79 8.96 -3.62
CA GLU A 292 10.72 9.10 -2.16
C GLU A 292 9.74 10.21 -1.82
N LEU A 293 8.63 9.85 -1.19
CA LEU A 293 7.70 10.80 -0.62
C LEU A 293 8.18 11.23 0.77
N PRO A 294 7.99 12.50 1.16
CA PRO A 294 8.32 12.94 2.50
C PRO A 294 7.44 12.22 3.53
N GLY A 295 8.08 11.60 4.52
CA GLY A 295 7.40 10.88 5.60
C GLY A 295 7.56 9.36 5.53
N PRO A 296 7.03 8.64 6.52
CA PRO A 296 7.02 7.18 6.50
C PRO A 296 6.07 6.67 5.39
N ARG A 297 6.48 5.63 4.67
CA ARG A 297 5.66 4.98 3.60
C ARG A 297 4.24 4.64 4.03
N SER A 298 4.07 4.30 5.31
CA SER A 298 2.76 4.21 5.95
C SER A 298 2.87 4.71 7.37
N SER A 299 2.14 5.77 7.70
CA SER A 299 2.07 6.32 9.07
C SER A 299 1.10 5.55 9.96
N ASN A 300 0.03 5.00 9.39
CA ASN A 300 -1.14 4.52 10.15
C ASN A 300 -1.10 3.01 10.44
N SER A 301 -0.12 2.26 9.94
CA SER A 301 0.02 0.82 10.20
C SER A 301 1.43 0.51 10.72
N ASN A 302 1.49 -0.28 11.79
CA ASN A 302 2.75 -0.75 12.36
C ASN A 302 3.42 -1.79 11.45
N GLY A 303 2.64 -2.65 10.79
CA GLY A 303 3.14 -3.62 9.81
C GLY A 303 3.50 -3.02 8.45
N GLY A 304 3.09 -1.78 8.21
CA GLY A 304 3.19 -1.14 6.90
C GLY A 304 2.12 -1.65 5.94
N ARG A 305 1.99 -0.97 4.79
CA ARG A 305 0.95 -1.30 3.78
C ARG A 305 1.55 -1.84 2.49
N ASP A 306 2.50 -1.11 1.93
CA ASP A 306 3.11 -1.45 0.65
C ASP A 306 4.59 -1.83 0.82
N PRO A 307 5.05 -3.03 0.39
CA PRO A 307 4.40 -4.03 -0.49
C PRO A 307 3.49 -5.07 0.20
N GLY A 308 3.25 -4.96 1.51
CA GLY A 308 2.21 -5.75 2.20
C GLY A 308 2.68 -7.05 2.88
N TYR A 309 3.96 -7.21 3.20
CA TYR A 309 4.50 -8.41 3.84
C TYR A 309 3.81 -8.84 5.15
N VAL A 310 3.40 -7.89 5.99
CA VAL A 310 2.69 -8.18 7.24
C VAL A 310 1.20 -8.46 6.99
N PRO A 311 0.42 -7.59 6.31
CA PRO A 311 -1.01 -7.85 6.07
C PRO A 311 -1.31 -9.06 5.16
N GLU A 312 -0.37 -9.51 4.32
CA GLU A 312 -0.51 -10.73 3.51
C GLU A 312 -0.05 -12.01 4.24
N MET A 313 0.30 -11.94 5.53
CA MET A 313 0.79 -13.07 6.33
C MET A 313 2.16 -13.63 5.91
N PHE A 314 2.91 -12.96 5.01
CA PHE A 314 4.23 -13.43 4.57
C PHE A 314 5.20 -13.56 5.75
N ILE A 315 5.27 -12.53 6.60
CA ILE A 315 6.14 -12.53 7.78
C ILE A 315 5.73 -13.60 8.79
N ALA A 316 4.42 -13.77 9.00
CA ALA A 316 3.90 -14.77 9.93
C ALA A 316 4.23 -16.19 9.45
N LEU A 317 3.99 -16.50 8.18
CA LEU A 317 4.35 -17.79 7.58
C LEU A 317 5.87 -18.01 7.58
N GLN A 318 6.67 -16.99 7.24
CA GLN A 318 8.12 -17.08 7.28
C GLN A 318 8.62 -17.41 8.69
N HIS A 319 8.11 -16.71 9.70
CA HIS A 319 8.49 -16.94 11.08
C HIS A 319 8.08 -18.35 11.53
N MET A 320 6.87 -18.80 11.22
CA MET A 320 6.40 -20.13 11.63
C MET A 320 7.15 -21.27 10.95
N ILE A 321 7.38 -21.20 9.62
CA ILE A 321 8.14 -22.23 8.89
C ILE A 321 9.59 -22.28 9.38
N SER A 322 10.25 -21.13 9.55
CA SER A 322 11.62 -21.08 10.09
C SER A 322 11.67 -21.68 11.50
N THR A 323 10.70 -21.34 12.33
CA THR A 323 10.66 -21.78 13.73
C THR A 323 10.41 -23.27 13.83
N THR A 324 9.53 -23.85 13.00
CA THR A 324 9.29 -25.29 12.97
C THR A 324 10.47 -26.06 12.38
N LEU A 325 11.14 -25.54 11.36
CA LEU A 325 12.39 -26.14 10.87
C LEU A 325 13.46 -26.17 11.95
N ILE A 326 13.63 -25.08 12.69
CA ILE A 326 14.58 -25.00 13.80
C ILE A 326 14.21 -26.01 14.89
N SER A 327 12.95 -26.06 15.32
CA SER A 327 12.52 -26.97 16.39
C SER A 327 12.70 -28.44 16.02
N LYS A 328 12.43 -28.79 14.75
CA LYS A 328 12.66 -30.14 14.22
C LYS A 328 14.15 -30.51 14.16
N LEU A 329 15.03 -29.58 13.79
CA LEU A 329 16.47 -29.82 13.75
C LEU A 329 17.10 -29.87 15.15
N THR A 330 16.57 -29.12 16.12
CA THR A 330 17.08 -29.14 17.50
C THR A 330 16.48 -30.24 18.37
N GLY A 331 15.39 -30.87 17.93
CA GLY A 331 14.64 -31.87 18.71
C GLY A 331 13.83 -31.25 19.86
N GLU A 332 13.58 -29.95 19.81
CA GLU A 332 12.85 -29.22 20.87
C GLU A 332 11.34 -29.29 20.58
N SER A 333 10.53 -29.61 21.60
CA SER A 333 9.07 -29.80 21.44
C SER A 333 8.24 -28.54 21.66
N SER A 334 8.86 -27.39 21.91
CA SER A 334 8.14 -26.14 22.16
C SER A 334 7.53 -25.57 20.88
N PHE A 335 6.28 -25.08 20.98
CA PHE A 335 5.56 -24.44 19.85
C PHE A 335 6.28 -23.18 19.34
N ILE A 336 6.90 -22.42 20.25
CA ILE A 336 7.73 -21.25 19.96
C ILE A 336 8.97 -21.30 20.87
N PRO A 337 10.15 -21.69 20.35
CA PRO A 337 11.39 -21.72 21.11
C PRO A 337 11.89 -20.31 21.47
N PHE A 338 11.52 -19.27 20.72
CA PHE A 338 11.90 -17.88 21.01
C PHE A 338 10.91 -16.86 20.42
N ASN A 339 10.68 -15.76 21.14
CA ASN A 339 9.78 -14.69 20.69
C ASN A 339 10.53 -13.66 19.81
N VAL A 340 10.04 -13.45 18.59
CA VAL A 340 10.57 -12.43 17.67
C VAL A 340 9.55 -11.31 17.54
N ASN A 341 9.93 -10.11 18.00
CA ASN A 341 9.14 -8.91 17.80
C ASN A 341 9.71 -8.06 16.67
N LEU A 342 8.81 -7.49 15.88
CA LEU A 342 9.12 -6.55 14.81
C LEU A 342 8.71 -5.15 15.23
N GLN A 343 9.59 -4.19 14.96
CA GLN A 343 9.32 -2.78 15.17
C GLN A 343 9.95 -1.98 14.04
N ARG A 344 9.17 -1.06 13.47
CA ARG A 344 9.68 -0.12 12.46
C ARG A 344 10.49 0.97 13.13
N TYR A 345 11.53 1.44 12.45
CA TYR A 345 12.26 2.61 12.91
C TYR A 345 11.32 3.83 12.99
N PRO A 346 11.43 4.64 14.07
CA PRO A 346 10.68 5.89 14.16
C PRO A 346 11.11 6.82 13.03
N HIS A 347 10.15 7.55 12.46
CA HIS A 347 10.45 8.54 11.42
C HIS A 347 10.41 9.95 12.02
N PRO A 348 11.42 10.80 11.73
CA PRO A 348 11.46 12.17 12.24
C PRO A 348 10.24 12.99 11.79
N ALA A 349 10.01 14.12 12.46
CA ALA A 349 9.00 15.07 12.03
C ALA A 349 9.28 15.52 10.59
N PHE A 350 8.22 15.64 9.79
CA PHE A 350 8.33 15.97 8.37
C PHE A 350 7.20 16.92 7.96
N MET A 351 7.46 17.65 6.89
CA MET A 351 6.45 18.52 6.27
C MET A 351 5.71 17.73 5.21
N HIS A 352 4.40 17.62 5.35
CA HIS A 352 3.54 17.01 4.36
C HIS A 352 2.79 18.11 3.59
N ASP A 353 3.05 18.19 2.29
CA ASP A 353 2.43 19.16 1.38
C ASP A 353 1.96 18.42 0.12
N LEU A 354 0.65 18.18 0.04
CA LEU A 354 0.00 17.51 -1.08
C LEU A 354 0.16 18.28 -2.39
N VAL A 355 0.30 19.61 -2.33
CA VAL A 355 0.44 20.42 -3.54
C VAL A 355 1.83 20.25 -4.13
N VAL A 356 2.87 20.14 -3.31
CA VAL A 356 4.23 19.88 -3.81
C VAL A 356 4.28 18.52 -4.52
N GLU A 357 3.65 17.50 -3.97
CA GLU A 357 3.56 16.18 -4.59
C GLU A 357 2.84 16.22 -5.95
N ALA A 358 1.67 16.87 -6.01
CA ALA A 358 0.94 17.06 -7.26
C ALA A 358 1.73 17.92 -8.28
N LEU A 359 2.43 18.95 -7.79
CA LEU A 359 3.22 19.86 -8.61
C LEU A 359 4.43 19.14 -9.19
N GLN A 360 5.10 18.24 -8.47
CA GLN A 360 6.20 17.45 -9.04
C GLN A 360 5.77 16.66 -10.30
N LEU A 361 4.54 16.16 -10.32
CA LEU A 361 3.99 15.43 -11.47
C LEU A 361 3.50 16.36 -12.60
N LEU A 362 2.83 17.45 -12.26
CA LEU A 362 2.16 18.33 -13.24
C LEU A 362 3.03 19.50 -13.72
N PHE A 363 4.09 19.87 -13.00
CA PHE A 363 4.91 21.05 -13.33
C PHE A 363 5.53 21.00 -14.74
N PRO A 364 6.06 19.87 -15.25
CA PRO A 364 6.57 19.80 -16.61
C PRO A 364 5.50 20.07 -17.67
N THR A 365 4.25 19.65 -17.44
CA THR A 365 3.16 19.85 -18.39
C THR A 365 2.73 21.31 -18.42
N PHE A 366 2.69 21.99 -17.26
CA PHE A 366 2.44 23.43 -17.20
C PHE A 366 3.51 24.24 -17.94
N ILE A 367 4.80 23.92 -17.75
CA ILE A 367 5.89 24.59 -18.49
C ILE A 367 5.76 24.34 -20.01
N MET A 368 5.47 23.11 -20.43
CA MET A 368 5.30 22.80 -21.84
C MET A 368 4.14 23.59 -22.46
N LEU A 369 2.99 23.62 -21.78
CA LEU A 369 1.81 24.36 -22.22
C LEU A 369 2.10 25.86 -22.28
N SER A 370 2.85 26.38 -21.31
CA SER A 370 3.18 27.80 -21.22
C SER A 370 4.00 28.30 -22.41
N PHE A 371 4.99 27.52 -22.86
CA PHE A 371 5.84 27.87 -24.01
C PHE A 371 5.29 27.43 -25.37
N SER A 372 4.16 26.72 -25.40
CA SER A 372 3.53 26.26 -26.66
C SER A 372 3.19 27.41 -27.61
N TYR A 373 2.62 28.50 -27.08
CA TYR A 373 2.29 29.69 -27.86
C TYR A 373 3.54 30.33 -28.50
N THR A 374 4.62 30.43 -27.72
CA THR A 374 5.92 30.94 -28.21
C THR A 374 6.46 30.05 -29.33
N ALA A 375 6.37 28.73 -29.22
CA ALA A 375 6.81 27.80 -30.27
C ALA A 375 6.00 27.97 -31.58
N VAL A 376 4.67 28.14 -31.47
CA VAL A 376 3.79 28.38 -32.63
C VAL A 376 4.16 29.70 -33.32
N ASN A 377 4.38 30.77 -32.54
CA ASN A 377 4.74 32.06 -33.11
C ASN A 377 6.13 32.08 -33.76
N ILE A 378 7.11 31.38 -33.19
CA ILE A 378 8.43 31.20 -33.82
C ILE A 378 8.27 30.50 -35.17
N THR A 379 7.49 29.43 -35.22
CA THR A 379 7.22 28.67 -36.45
C THR A 379 6.56 29.57 -37.49
N ARG A 380 5.50 30.30 -37.11
CA ARG A 380 4.81 31.26 -37.98
C ARG A 380 5.77 32.33 -38.53
N ALA A 381 6.63 32.88 -37.70
CA ALA A 381 7.56 33.92 -38.11
C ALA A 381 8.58 33.39 -39.15
N ILE A 382 9.08 32.17 -38.95
CA ILE A 382 9.99 31.52 -39.89
C ILE A 382 9.29 31.15 -41.20
N THR A 383 8.04 30.65 -41.15
CA THR A 383 7.29 30.31 -42.36
C THR A 383 6.92 31.54 -43.17
N VAL A 384 6.53 32.65 -42.53
CA VAL A 384 6.26 33.92 -43.23
C VAL A 384 7.53 34.48 -43.87
N GLU A 385 8.69 34.41 -43.21
CA GLU A 385 9.96 34.84 -43.84
C GLU A 385 10.34 33.95 -45.04
N LYS A 386 10.01 32.65 -44.97
CA LYS A 386 10.18 31.72 -46.09
C LYS A 386 9.20 32.00 -47.23
N GLU A 387 7.93 32.26 -46.94
CA GLU A 387 6.89 32.60 -47.92
C GLU A 387 7.26 33.87 -48.71
N LEU A 388 7.73 34.90 -48.00
CA LEU A 388 8.20 36.14 -48.60
C LEU A 388 9.59 36.03 -49.26
N GLN A 389 10.23 34.84 -49.21
CA GLN A 389 11.55 34.55 -49.79
C GLN A 389 12.67 35.51 -49.35
N ILE A 390 12.51 36.17 -48.19
CA ILE A 390 13.47 37.17 -47.67
C ILE A 390 14.84 36.53 -47.42
N LYS A 391 14.84 35.25 -47.02
CA LYS A 391 16.09 34.49 -46.84
C LYS A 391 16.85 34.34 -48.15
N GLU A 392 16.18 34.03 -49.25
CA GLU A 392 16.84 33.79 -50.55
C GLU A 392 17.37 35.10 -51.15
N THR A 393 16.62 36.19 -51.02
CA THR A 393 17.11 37.52 -51.45
C THR A 393 18.36 37.96 -50.69
N LEU A 394 18.43 37.71 -49.37
CA LEU A 394 19.61 38.00 -48.56
C LEU A 394 20.81 37.09 -48.89
N LYS A 395 20.58 35.84 -49.30
CA LYS A 395 21.65 34.98 -49.83
C LYS A 395 22.24 35.52 -51.13
N ILE A 396 21.41 36.01 -52.04
CA ILE A 396 21.86 36.66 -53.30
C ILE A 396 22.70 37.91 -53.00
N MET A 397 22.37 38.64 -51.93
CA MET A 397 23.18 39.77 -51.43
C MET A 397 24.50 39.35 -50.73
N GLY A 398 24.84 38.06 -50.74
CA GLY A 398 26.08 37.53 -50.19
C GLY A 398 26.04 37.24 -48.69
N MET A 399 24.86 36.98 -48.11
CA MET A 399 24.73 36.54 -46.72
C MET A 399 24.78 35.00 -46.62
N PRO A 400 25.68 34.41 -45.83
CA PRO A 400 25.75 32.97 -45.67
C PRO A 400 24.60 32.43 -44.80
N THR A 401 24.08 31.26 -45.17
CA THR A 401 22.89 30.64 -44.54
C THR A 401 22.99 30.46 -43.02
N TRP A 402 24.17 30.16 -42.49
CA TRP A 402 24.36 29.92 -41.05
C TRP A 402 24.10 31.19 -40.22
N ILE A 403 24.45 32.38 -40.73
CA ILE A 403 24.23 33.66 -40.02
C ILE A 403 22.74 33.89 -39.76
N HIS A 404 21.88 33.51 -40.72
CA HIS A 404 20.43 33.62 -40.55
C HIS A 404 19.93 32.76 -39.40
N TRP A 405 20.36 31.49 -39.34
CA TRP A 405 19.93 30.57 -38.29
C TRP A 405 20.48 30.97 -36.93
N THR A 406 21.77 31.34 -36.85
CA THR A 406 22.39 31.83 -35.62
C THR A 406 21.68 33.08 -35.11
N ALA A 407 21.31 34.02 -35.98
CA ALA A 407 20.61 35.22 -35.54
C ALA A 407 19.16 34.94 -35.11
N TRP A 408 18.44 34.03 -35.78
CA TRP A 408 17.14 33.57 -35.30
C TRP A 408 17.24 32.90 -33.93
N PHE A 409 18.23 32.01 -33.75
CA PHE A 409 18.50 31.35 -32.48
C PHE A 409 18.83 32.35 -31.37
N CYS A 410 19.83 33.21 -31.56
CA CYS A 410 20.25 34.19 -30.55
C CYS A 410 19.11 35.14 -30.17
N LYS A 411 18.33 35.60 -31.16
CA LYS A 411 17.16 36.45 -30.93
C LYS A 411 16.16 35.72 -30.03
N GLN A 412 15.70 34.52 -30.41
CA GLN A 412 14.71 33.79 -29.63
C GLN A 412 15.23 33.34 -28.26
N PHE A 413 16.50 32.95 -28.17
CA PHE A 413 17.14 32.57 -26.92
C PHE A 413 17.13 33.72 -25.90
N ILE A 414 17.46 34.95 -26.31
CA ILE A 414 17.44 36.11 -25.41
C ILE A 414 16.03 36.38 -24.86
N PHE A 415 14.99 36.28 -25.72
CA PHE A 415 13.61 36.51 -25.29
C PHE A 415 13.10 35.43 -24.33
N ILE A 416 13.35 34.15 -24.65
CA ILE A 416 12.97 33.04 -23.78
C ILE A 416 13.77 33.07 -22.47
N LEU A 417 15.05 33.44 -22.52
CA LEU A 417 15.89 33.60 -21.32
C LEU A 417 15.32 34.66 -20.39
N PHE A 418 14.87 35.80 -20.93
CA PHE A 418 14.24 36.83 -20.12
C PHE A 418 12.96 36.33 -19.44
N ALA A 419 12.09 35.61 -20.18
CA ALA A 419 10.91 34.97 -19.60
C ALA A 419 11.27 33.94 -18.51
N ALA A 420 12.29 33.12 -18.74
CA ALA A 420 12.77 32.12 -17.80
C ALA A 420 13.32 32.76 -16.52
N VAL A 421 14.08 33.87 -16.63
CA VAL A 421 14.57 34.64 -15.48
C VAL A 421 13.40 35.18 -14.65
N LEU A 422 12.36 35.74 -15.30
CA LEU A 422 11.16 36.19 -14.59
C LEU A 422 10.45 35.06 -13.85
N ILE A 423 10.30 33.90 -14.50
CA ILE A 423 9.73 32.70 -13.87
C ILE A 423 10.55 32.27 -12.65
N VAL A 424 11.89 32.22 -12.78
CA VAL A 424 12.77 31.86 -11.66
C VAL A 424 12.65 32.85 -10.50
N ILE A 425 12.59 34.15 -10.79
CA ILE A 425 12.37 35.18 -9.76
C ILE A 425 11.05 34.92 -9.05
N ILE A 426 9.96 34.71 -9.78
CA ILE A 426 8.64 34.47 -9.21
C ILE A 426 8.58 33.17 -8.38
N LEU A 427 9.29 32.11 -8.79
CA LEU A 427 9.37 30.85 -8.05
C LEU A 427 10.25 30.94 -6.79
N LYS A 428 11.26 31.82 -6.79
CA LYS A 428 12.21 31.97 -5.68
C LYS A 428 11.81 33.03 -4.68
N VAL A 429 11.03 34.02 -5.10
CA VAL A 429 10.54 35.06 -4.20
C VAL A 429 9.37 34.49 -3.41
N ASP A 430 9.52 34.44 -2.10
CA ASP A 430 8.44 34.06 -1.19
C ASP A 430 7.31 35.09 -1.26
N ILE A 431 6.24 34.75 -1.97
CA ILE A 431 5.03 35.59 -2.10
C ILE A 431 4.43 35.91 -0.72
N SER A 432 4.66 35.06 0.29
CA SER A 432 4.25 35.29 1.68
C SER A 432 4.84 36.57 2.27
N THR A 433 6.07 36.95 1.89
CA THR A 433 6.71 38.19 2.35
C THR A 433 6.06 39.45 1.78
N PHE A 434 5.39 39.35 0.62
CA PHE A 434 4.72 40.47 -0.04
C PHE A 434 3.24 40.60 0.34
N ILE A 435 2.59 39.50 0.76
CA ILE A 435 1.16 39.47 1.08
C ILE A 435 0.89 39.52 2.59
N SER A 436 1.92 39.38 3.45
CA SER A 436 1.83 39.68 4.90
C SER A 436 1.77 41.20 5.15
N PHE A 437 0.71 41.83 4.65
CA PHE A 437 0.15 43.09 5.12
C PHE A 437 -1.28 42.81 5.57
N LYS A 438 -1.44 41.96 6.59
CA LYS A 438 -2.61 41.98 7.46
C LYS A 438 -2.34 41.32 8.80
#